data_AF-A0A4Q8M2C4-F1
#
_entry.id   AF-A0A4Q8M2C4-F1
#
_cell.length_a   1.000
_cell.length_b   1.000
_cell.length_c   1.000
_cell.angle_alpha   90.00
_cell.angle_beta   90.00
_cell.angle_gamma   90.00
#
_symmetry.space_group_name_H-M   'P 1'
#
loop_
_entity.id
_entity.type
_entity.pdbx_description
1 polymer ?
#
loop_
_entity_poly.entity_id
_entity_poly.type
_entity_poly.pdbx_seq_one_letter_code
_entity_poly.pdbx_strand_id
1 'polypeptide(L)'
;MERLFLALDRDELDELFEFYTEEFGASAGNYARKTYPKWKSGSVRMSGEVAERLLNLLPPLLPYDVRFELVKKLRQANFRKLSRYVGTSPEQWIDALLPVIEELVKHGDTANLSEDLKQRLAWLADGDTEAAEKMLSAAIKDESIGRLSYLKSEFQRIEDLLAQLGDHHTSVEHTIELPQGTIRVHIVKPKVSAWTKLKRWLG
;
A
#
# COMPACT_ATOMS: atom_id res chain seq x y z
N MET A 1 -7.90 -8.91 -11.20
CA MET A 1 -7.47 -8.94 -12.61
C MET A 1 -8.65 -9.12 -13.54
N GLU A 2 -9.44 -10.21 -13.46
CA GLU A 2 -10.68 -10.36 -14.27
C GLU A 2 -11.64 -9.16 -14.16
N ARG A 3 -11.73 -8.54 -12.97
CA ARG A 3 -12.55 -7.33 -12.77
C ARG A 3 -12.12 -6.12 -13.60
N LEU A 4 -10.84 -5.99 -13.96
CA LEU A 4 -10.33 -4.88 -14.79
C LEU A 4 -10.82 -5.06 -16.23
N PHE A 5 -10.68 -6.27 -16.77
CA PHE A 5 -11.23 -6.66 -18.06
C PHE A 5 -12.76 -6.46 -18.14
N LEU A 6 -13.49 -6.84 -17.08
CA LEU A 6 -14.96 -6.67 -17.05
C LEU A 6 -15.42 -5.21 -16.88
N ALA A 7 -14.49 -4.32 -16.50
CA ALA A 7 -14.74 -2.90 -16.28
C ALA A 7 -14.38 -2.01 -17.49
N LEU A 8 -13.73 -2.57 -18.52
CA LEU A 8 -13.46 -1.85 -19.77
C LEU A 8 -14.76 -1.31 -20.37
N ASP A 9 -14.68 -0.12 -20.96
CA ASP A 9 -15.76 0.42 -21.76
C ASP A 9 -15.89 -0.33 -23.10
N ARG A 10 -16.82 0.09 -23.95
CA ARG A 10 -17.08 -0.61 -25.20
C ARG A 10 -15.92 -0.49 -26.19
N ASP A 11 -15.30 0.68 -26.27
CA ASP A 11 -14.28 0.98 -27.27
C ASP A 11 -12.97 0.27 -26.89
N GLU A 12 -12.57 0.34 -25.61
CA GLU A 12 -11.42 -0.40 -25.06
C GLU A 12 -11.59 -1.92 -25.21
N LEU A 13 -12.82 -2.42 -25.02
CA LEU A 13 -13.12 -3.84 -25.15
C LEU A 13 -13.08 -4.31 -26.61
N ASP A 14 -13.57 -3.49 -27.53
CA ASP A 14 -13.52 -3.79 -28.96
C ASP A 14 -12.07 -3.82 -29.46
N GLU A 15 -11.23 -2.88 -29.02
CA GLU A 15 -9.79 -2.83 -29.29
C GLU A 15 -9.05 -4.04 -28.70
N LEU A 16 -9.34 -4.42 -27.44
CA LEU A 16 -8.79 -5.65 -26.83
C LEU A 16 -9.09 -6.89 -27.65
N PHE A 17 -10.33 -7.02 -28.14
CA PHE A 17 -10.71 -8.16 -28.95
C PHE A 17 -10.12 -8.12 -30.35
N GLU A 18 -9.77 -6.95 -30.90
CA GLU A 18 -8.99 -6.84 -32.13
C GLU A 18 -7.60 -7.40 -31.91
N PHE A 19 -6.85 -6.92 -30.89
CA PHE A 19 -5.54 -7.47 -30.55
C PHE A 19 -5.59 -8.98 -30.26
N TYR A 20 -6.60 -9.45 -29.54
CA TYR A 20 -6.77 -10.87 -29.26
C TYR A 20 -7.06 -11.69 -30.53
N THR A 21 -7.75 -11.09 -31.51
CA THR A 21 -8.03 -11.73 -32.81
C THR A 21 -6.77 -11.80 -33.67
N GLU A 22 -5.95 -10.75 -33.65
CA GLU A 22 -4.69 -10.69 -34.38
C GLU A 22 -3.69 -11.72 -33.85
N GLU A 23 -3.55 -11.84 -32.53
CA GLU A 23 -2.59 -12.74 -31.89
C GLU A 23 -3.03 -14.22 -31.89
N PHE A 24 -4.32 -14.51 -31.64
CA PHE A 24 -4.80 -15.88 -31.43
C PHE A 24 -5.76 -16.38 -32.52
N GLY A 25 -6.02 -15.55 -33.54
CA GLY A 25 -6.81 -15.87 -34.71
C GLY A 25 -8.31 -15.60 -34.60
N ALA A 26 -8.97 -15.51 -35.77
CA ALA A 26 -10.38 -15.16 -35.92
C ALA A 26 -11.35 -16.02 -35.09
N SER A 27 -11.09 -17.32 -34.96
CA SER A 27 -11.96 -18.21 -34.17
C SER A 27 -11.92 -17.85 -32.68
N ALA A 28 -10.73 -17.54 -32.14
CA ALA A 28 -10.56 -17.17 -30.75
C ALA A 28 -11.22 -15.83 -30.45
N GLY A 29 -11.00 -14.82 -31.31
CA GLY A 29 -11.66 -13.51 -31.23
C GLY A 29 -13.18 -13.60 -31.25
N ASN A 30 -13.73 -14.34 -32.22
CA ASN A 30 -15.17 -14.54 -32.33
C ASN A 30 -15.77 -15.23 -31.10
N TYR A 31 -15.06 -16.22 -30.53
CA TYR A 31 -15.46 -16.87 -29.30
C TYR A 31 -15.46 -15.88 -28.12
N ALA A 32 -14.40 -15.08 -27.96
CA ALA A 32 -14.28 -14.12 -26.88
C ALA A 32 -15.39 -13.06 -26.92
N ARG A 33 -15.64 -12.45 -28.09
CA ARG A 33 -16.72 -11.47 -28.31
C ARG A 33 -18.09 -12.04 -27.96
N LYS A 34 -18.39 -13.28 -28.41
CA LYS A 34 -19.67 -13.95 -28.13
C LYS A 34 -19.84 -14.35 -26.67
N THR A 35 -18.75 -14.65 -25.98
CA THR A 35 -18.79 -15.19 -24.61
C THR A 35 -18.68 -14.10 -23.55
N TYR A 36 -18.18 -12.90 -23.89
CA TYR A 36 -18.04 -11.78 -22.97
C TYR A 36 -19.29 -11.45 -22.15
N PRO A 37 -20.51 -11.33 -22.73
CA PRO A 37 -21.71 -11.05 -21.94
C PRO A 37 -21.98 -12.13 -20.88
N LYS A 38 -21.59 -13.37 -21.17
CA LYS A 38 -21.73 -14.50 -20.25
C LYS A 38 -20.69 -14.46 -19.13
N TRP A 39 -19.46 -14.06 -19.45
CA TRP A 39 -18.43 -13.78 -18.43
C TRP A 39 -18.85 -12.63 -17.52
N LYS A 40 -19.35 -11.53 -18.09
CA LYS A 40 -19.78 -10.33 -17.34
C LYS A 40 -20.95 -10.60 -16.41
N SER A 41 -21.90 -11.43 -16.82
CA SER A 41 -23.03 -11.87 -15.98
C SER A 41 -22.68 -12.98 -14.99
N GLY A 42 -21.48 -13.56 -15.08
CA GLY A 42 -21.07 -14.71 -14.26
C GLY A 42 -21.75 -16.03 -14.65
N SER A 43 -22.50 -16.06 -15.76
CA SER A 43 -23.19 -17.26 -16.24
C SER A 43 -22.24 -18.32 -16.81
N VAL A 44 -21.05 -17.91 -17.24
CA VAL A 44 -19.95 -18.79 -17.63
C VAL A 44 -18.66 -18.29 -17.00
N ARG A 45 -17.84 -19.20 -16.47
CA ARG A 45 -16.48 -18.86 -16.01
C ARG A 45 -15.49 -18.96 -17.16
N MET A 46 -14.59 -18.00 -17.26
CA MET A 46 -13.50 -18.04 -18.24
C MET A 46 -12.55 -19.20 -17.92
N SER A 47 -12.03 -19.87 -18.95
CA SER A 47 -10.94 -20.84 -18.74
C SER A 47 -9.66 -20.09 -18.34
N GLY A 48 -8.78 -20.75 -17.58
CA GLY A 48 -7.52 -20.14 -17.14
C GLY A 48 -6.67 -19.63 -18.30
N GLU A 49 -6.58 -20.41 -19.38
CA GLU A 49 -5.83 -20.06 -20.59
C GLU A 49 -6.37 -18.81 -21.31
N VAL A 50 -7.71 -18.71 -21.46
CA VAL A 50 -8.32 -17.52 -22.10
C VAL A 50 -8.15 -16.29 -21.22
N ALA A 51 -8.28 -16.47 -19.89
CA ALA A 51 -8.06 -15.40 -18.93
C ALA A 51 -6.63 -14.88 -18.98
N GLU A 52 -5.64 -15.77 -18.97
CA GLU A 52 -4.24 -15.42 -19.07
C GLU A 52 -3.93 -14.64 -20.34
N ARG A 53 -4.39 -15.13 -21.50
CA ARG A 53 -4.17 -14.44 -22.79
C ARG A 53 -4.78 -13.04 -22.83
N LEU A 54 -6.05 -12.89 -22.40
CA LEU A 54 -6.71 -11.59 -22.40
C LEU A 54 -6.07 -10.62 -21.41
N LEU A 55 -5.63 -11.12 -20.24
CA LEU A 55 -4.90 -10.31 -19.28
C LEU A 55 -3.54 -9.87 -19.83
N ASN A 56 -2.83 -10.72 -20.58
CA ASN A 56 -1.55 -10.36 -21.17
C ASN A 56 -1.64 -9.20 -22.18
N LEU A 57 -2.79 -9.04 -22.86
CA LEU A 57 -3.04 -7.95 -23.81
C LEU A 57 -3.63 -6.68 -23.18
N LEU A 58 -3.97 -6.72 -21.90
CA LEU A 58 -4.65 -5.61 -21.23
C LEU A 58 -3.77 -4.36 -21.00
N PRO A 59 -2.47 -4.46 -20.65
CA PRO A 59 -1.67 -3.30 -20.23
C PRO A 59 -1.65 -2.10 -21.19
N PRO A 60 -1.53 -2.26 -22.52
CA PRO A 60 -1.53 -1.13 -23.46
C PRO A 60 -2.83 -0.33 -23.44
N LEU A 61 -3.96 -1.00 -23.16
CA LEU A 61 -5.29 -0.40 -23.16
C LEU A 61 -5.63 0.29 -21.84
N LEU A 62 -4.83 0.07 -20.79
CA LEU A 62 -5.11 0.68 -19.50
C LEU A 62 -4.64 2.15 -19.48
N PRO A 63 -5.53 3.08 -19.11
CA PRO A 63 -5.15 4.46 -18.83
C PRO A 63 -3.98 4.55 -17.85
N TYR A 64 -3.16 5.60 -17.98
CA TYR A 64 -1.97 5.78 -17.16
C TYR A 64 -2.28 5.76 -15.66
N ASP A 65 -3.36 6.43 -15.24
CA ASP A 65 -3.83 6.49 -13.86
C ASP A 65 -4.24 5.11 -13.32
N VAL A 66 -4.89 4.29 -14.16
CA VAL A 66 -5.23 2.91 -13.80
C VAL A 66 -3.97 2.07 -13.62
N ARG A 67 -3.00 2.15 -14.54
CA ARG A 67 -1.70 1.46 -14.41
C ARG A 67 -0.95 1.92 -13.17
N PHE A 68 -0.93 3.22 -12.91
CA PHE A 68 -0.30 3.82 -11.74
C PHE A 68 -0.90 3.31 -10.42
N GLU A 69 -2.23 3.24 -10.31
CA GLU A 69 -2.91 2.68 -9.14
C GLU A 69 -2.68 1.17 -8.97
N LEU A 70 -2.51 0.43 -10.07
CA LEU A 70 -2.12 -0.99 -10.01
C LEU A 70 -0.68 -1.16 -9.51
N VAL A 71 0.26 -0.32 -9.94
CA VAL A 71 1.63 -0.29 -9.41
C VAL A 71 1.63 -0.07 -7.90
N LYS A 72 0.84 0.90 -7.40
CA LYS A 72 0.68 1.16 -5.96
C LYS A 72 0.18 -0.08 -5.20
N LYS A 73 -0.86 -0.74 -5.71
CA LYS A 73 -1.43 -1.96 -5.10
C LYS A 73 -0.45 -3.13 -5.12
N LEU A 74 0.26 -3.34 -6.23
CA LEU A 74 1.27 -4.39 -6.35
C LEU A 74 2.39 -4.20 -5.34
N ARG A 75 2.88 -2.97 -5.18
CA ARG A 75 3.88 -2.64 -4.17
C ARG A 75 3.37 -2.97 -2.77
N GLN A 76 2.17 -2.51 -2.41
CA GLN A 76 1.55 -2.74 -1.09
C GLN A 76 1.36 -4.22 -0.77
N ALA A 77 1.04 -5.05 -1.77
CA ALA A 77 0.87 -6.48 -1.60
C ALA A 77 2.20 -7.24 -1.41
N ASN A 78 3.33 -6.66 -1.86
CA ASN A 78 4.59 -7.39 -1.97
C ASN A 78 5.56 -7.22 -0.79
N PHE A 79 5.28 -6.34 0.18
CA PHE A 79 6.10 -6.26 1.38
C PHE A 79 5.33 -6.76 2.61
N ARG A 80 6.02 -7.54 3.45
CA ARG A 80 5.46 -8.01 4.72
C ARG A 80 5.39 -6.85 5.70
N LYS A 81 4.18 -6.48 6.12
CA LYS A 81 3.98 -5.44 7.14
C LYS A 81 4.70 -5.81 8.44
N LEU A 82 5.42 -4.84 9.02
CA LEU A 82 6.01 -4.98 10.34
C LEU A 82 5.04 -4.51 11.42
N SER A 83 5.12 -5.10 12.60
CA SER A 83 4.50 -4.56 13.81
C SER A 83 5.61 -4.25 14.81
N ARG A 84 5.56 -3.06 15.40
CA ARG A 84 6.50 -2.60 16.41
C ARG A 84 5.75 -2.04 17.60
N TYR A 85 6.38 -2.14 18.75
CA TYR A 85 5.90 -1.58 20.00
C TYR A 85 6.97 -0.65 20.59
N VAL A 86 6.56 0.52 21.06
CA VAL A 86 7.43 1.52 21.69
C VAL A 86 6.83 1.91 23.03
N GLY A 87 7.55 1.60 24.11
CA GLY A 87 7.27 2.11 25.45
C GLY A 87 8.16 3.30 25.76
N THR A 88 7.61 4.43 26.19
CA THR A 88 8.39 5.67 26.40
C THR A 88 7.76 6.59 27.46
N SER A 89 8.43 7.70 27.79
CA SER A 89 7.91 8.78 28.64
C SER A 89 7.43 9.97 27.82
N PRO A 90 6.58 10.87 28.38
CA PRO A 90 6.10 12.05 27.68
C PRO A 90 7.19 13.01 27.20
N GLU A 91 8.39 12.96 27.77
CA GLU A 91 9.49 13.84 27.41
C GLU A 91 10.37 13.26 26.28
N GLN A 92 10.32 11.95 26.06
CA GLN A 92 11.22 11.22 25.15
C GLN A 92 10.48 10.49 24.03
N TRP A 93 9.16 10.69 23.89
CA TRP A 93 8.36 9.88 22.97
C TRP A 93 8.73 10.09 21.50
N ILE A 94 9.11 11.31 21.10
CA ILE A 94 9.56 11.60 19.73
C ILE A 94 10.87 10.86 19.45
N ASP A 95 11.87 11.03 20.32
CA ASP A 95 13.19 10.40 20.16
C ASP A 95 13.11 8.87 20.18
N ALA A 96 12.17 8.30 20.94
CA ALA A 96 11.92 6.86 20.97
C ALA A 96 11.19 6.36 19.70
N LEU A 97 10.36 7.20 19.09
CA LEU A 97 9.50 6.82 17.97
C LEU A 97 10.23 6.96 16.62
N LEU A 98 11.07 7.98 16.45
CA LEU A 98 11.75 8.26 15.17
C LEU A 98 12.56 7.07 14.64
N PRO A 99 13.42 6.38 15.43
CA PRO A 99 14.17 5.23 14.95
C PRO A 99 13.27 4.08 14.47
N VAL A 100 12.10 3.91 15.09
CA VAL A 100 11.15 2.86 14.73
C VAL A 100 10.40 3.20 13.44
N ILE A 101 10.05 4.47 13.24
CA ILE A 101 9.52 4.95 11.96
C ILE A 101 10.57 4.73 10.86
N GLU A 102 11.83 5.11 11.10
CA GLU A 102 12.92 4.89 10.14
C GLU A 102 13.11 3.40 9.79
N GLU A 103 13.03 2.51 10.78
CA GLU A 103 13.11 1.07 10.57
C GLU A 103 11.99 0.59 9.63
N LEU A 104 10.74 1.00 9.90
CA LEU A 104 9.59 0.62 9.07
C LEU A 104 9.74 1.15 7.63
N VAL A 105 10.15 2.41 7.47
CA VAL A 105 10.35 3.02 6.15
C VAL A 105 11.46 2.30 5.40
N LYS A 106 12.61 2.09 6.03
CA LYS A 106 13.73 1.34 5.43
C LYS A 106 13.31 -0.07 5.04
N HIS A 107 12.53 -0.77 5.86
CA HIS A 107 12.00 -2.09 5.52
C HIS A 107 11.10 -2.06 4.28
N GLY A 108 10.28 -1.02 4.11
CA GLY A 108 9.47 -0.85 2.90
C GLY A 108 10.26 -0.49 1.64
N ASP A 109 11.34 0.27 1.79
CA ASP A 109 12.17 0.74 0.67
C ASP A 109 13.23 -0.29 0.24
N THR A 110 13.75 -1.07 1.19
CA THR A 110 14.74 -2.13 0.97
C THR A 110 14.14 -3.51 0.76
N ALA A 111 12.80 -3.64 0.82
CA ALA A 111 12.11 -4.84 0.38
C ALA A 111 12.48 -5.09 -1.08
N ASN A 112 13.49 -5.93 -1.28
CA ASN A 112 14.02 -6.29 -2.59
C ASN A 112 12.82 -6.66 -3.46
N LEU A 113 12.59 -5.91 -4.54
CA LEU A 113 11.48 -6.18 -5.44
C LEU A 113 11.67 -7.61 -5.90
N SER A 114 10.80 -8.51 -5.44
CA SER A 114 10.82 -9.90 -5.87
C SER A 114 10.83 -9.93 -7.40
N GLU A 115 11.49 -10.91 -7.99
CA GLU A 115 11.50 -11.04 -9.46
C GLU A 115 10.07 -11.14 -10.02
N ASP A 116 9.14 -11.75 -9.26
CA ASP A 116 7.70 -11.75 -9.56
C ASP A 116 7.10 -10.33 -9.63
N LEU A 117 7.44 -9.43 -8.70
CA LEU A 117 6.98 -8.05 -8.76
C LEU A 117 7.58 -7.30 -9.96
N LYS A 118 8.87 -7.49 -10.26
CA LYS A 118 9.50 -6.87 -11.43
C LYS A 118 8.83 -7.32 -12.73
N GLN A 119 8.51 -8.62 -12.85
CA GLN A 119 7.78 -9.16 -14.00
C GLN A 119 6.38 -8.56 -14.11
N ARG A 120 5.64 -8.42 -13.01
CA ARG A 120 4.32 -7.77 -13.02
C ARG A 120 4.37 -6.29 -13.37
N LEU A 121 5.40 -5.57 -12.93
CA LEU A 121 5.62 -4.17 -13.27
C LEU A 121 5.97 -4.00 -14.74
N ALA A 122 6.86 -4.86 -15.27
CA ALA A 122 7.16 -4.90 -16.70
C ALA A 122 5.92 -5.23 -17.52
N TRP A 123 5.11 -6.21 -17.10
CA TRP A 123 3.82 -6.52 -17.72
C TRP A 123 2.90 -5.29 -17.77
N LEU A 124 2.72 -4.55 -16.65
CA LEU A 124 1.91 -3.32 -16.63
C LEU A 124 2.43 -2.22 -17.57
N ALA A 125 3.73 -2.20 -17.81
CA ALA A 125 4.39 -1.24 -18.68
C ALA A 125 4.58 -1.76 -20.11
N ASP A 126 3.88 -2.83 -20.50
CA ASP A 126 3.98 -3.43 -21.84
C ASP A 126 5.43 -3.84 -22.22
N GLY A 127 6.17 -4.35 -21.23
CA GLY A 127 7.57 -4.73 -21.38
C GLY A 127 8.56 -3.55 -21.36
N ASP A 128 8.10 -2.30 -21.32
CA ASP A 128 8.96 -1.12 -21.17
C ASP A 128 9.45 -1.00 -19.72
N THR A 129 10.67 -1.48 -19.49
CA THR A 129 11.32 -1.44 -18.17
C THR A 129 11.55 -0.01 -17.67
N GLU A 130 11.83 0.95 -18.57
CA GLU A 130 12.05 2.34 -18.17
C GLU A 130 10.73 2.99 -17.72
N ALA A 131 9.64 2.75 -18.44
CA ALA A 131 8.32 3.19 -18.04
C ALA A 131 7.88 2.55 -16.71
N ALA A 132 8.15 1.25 -16.52
CA ALA A 132 7.89 0.55 -15.26
C ALA A 132 8.63 1.18 -14.08
N GLU A 133 9.92 1.44 -14.22
CA GLU A 133 10.76 2.08 -13.20
C GLU A 133 10.28 3.51 -12.88
N LYS A 134 9.92 4.29 -13.90
CA LYS A 134 9.35 5.64 -13.72
C LYS A 134 8.04 5.61 -12.96
N MET A 135 7.12 4.71 -13.30
CA MET A 135 5.85 4.56 -12.58
C MET A 135 6.07 4.15 -11.14
N LEU A 136 6.96 3.18 -10.89
CA LEU A 136 7.29 2.75 -9.53
C LEU A 136 7.88 3.89 -8.71
N SER A 137 8.83 4.63 -9.28
CA SER A 137 9.47 5.78 -8.62
C SER A 137 8.46 6.88 -8.30
N ALA A 138 7.54 7.17 -9.22
CA ALA A 138 6.45 8.12 -9.01
C ALA A 138 5.51 7.65 -7.89
N ALA A 139 5.16 6.36 -7.84
CA ALA A 139 4.33 5.79 -6.78
C ALA A 139 5.00 5.88 -5.40
N ILE A 140 6.31 5.63 -5.32
CA ILE A 140 7.09 5.78 -4.08
C ILE A 140 7.11 7.24 -3.62
N LYS A 141 7.27 8.18 -4.55
CA LYS A 141 7.26 9.62 -4.25
C LYS A 141 5.89 10.09 -3.73
N ASP A 142 4.81 9.69 -4.41
CA ASP A 142 3.43 9.98 -4.02
C ASP A 142 3.15 9.48 -2.59
N GLU A 143 3.51 8.21 -2.31
CA GLU A 143 3.35 7.63 -0.99
C GLU A 143 4.16 8.38 0.08
N SER A 144 5.39 8.80 -0.25
CA SER A 144 6.25 9.52 0.69
C SER A 144 5.67 10.88 1.09
N ILE A 145 5.07 11.61 0.15
CA ILE A 145 4.37 12.88 0.44
C ILE A 145 3.20 12.63 1.40
N GLY A 146 2.35 11.65 1.08
CA GLY A 146 1.22 11.29 1.93
C GLY A 146 1.64 10.84 3.34
N ARG A 147 2.73 10.07 3.43
CA ARG A 147 3.29 9.60 4.70
C ARG A 147 3.72 10.73 5.62
N LEU A 148 4.41 11.74 5.08
CA LEU A 148 4.86 12.91 5.87
C LEU A 148 3.68 13.70 6.43
N SER A 149 2.66 13.97 5.61
CA SER A 149 1.45 14.65 6.06
C SER A 149 0.72 13.86 7.14
N TYR A 150 0.60 12.54 6.97
CA TYR A 150 -0.03 11.66 7.95
C TYR A 150 0.73 11.64 9.28
N LEU A 151 2.05 11.42 9.26
CA LEU A 151 2.89 11.38 10.47
C LEU A 151 2.83 12.69 11.25
N LYS A 152 2.79 13.84 10.56
CA LYS A 152 2.60 15.14 11.21
C LYS A 152 1.27 15.20 11.98
N SER A 153 0.18 14.72 11.38
CA SER A 153 -1.12 14.66 12.05
C SER A 153 -1.13 13.68 13.22
N GLU A 154 -0.45 12.54 13.11
CA GLU A 154 -0.30 11.58 14.20
C GLU A 154 0.47 12.17 15.38
N PHE A 155 1.54 12.93 15.11
CA PHE A 155 2.33 13.56 16.16
C PHE A 155 1.51 14.61 16.91
N GLN A 156 0.76 15.45 16.18
CA GLN A 156 -0.16 16.39 16.81
C GLN A 156 -1.21 15.68 17.68
N ARG A 157 -1.78 14.57 17.20
CA ARG A 157 -2.73 13.76 17.99
C ARG A 157 -2.10 13.24 19.28
N ILE A 158 -0.87 12.74 19.22
CA ILE A 158 -0.16 12.27 20.42
C ILE A 158 0.09 13.44 21.39
N GLU A 159 0.52 14.61 20.90
CA GLU A 159 0.68 15.81 21.74
C GLU A 159 -0.62 16.21 22.44
N ASP A 160 -1.75 16.21 21.73
CA ASP A 160 -3.06 16.53 22.28
C ASP A 160 -3.50 15.50 23.34
N LEU A 161 -3.18 14.22 23.14
CA LEU A 161 -3.43 13.16 24.14
C LEU A 161 -2.52 13.31 25.37
N LEU A 162 -1.26 13.70 25.18
CA LEU A 162 -0.33 13.95 26.27
C LEU A 162 -0.71 15.18 27.11
N ALA A 163 -1.26 16.21 26.48
CA ALA A 163 -1.78 17.40 27.17
C ALA A 163 -2.95 17.08 28.12
N GLN A 164 -3.70 16.00 27.84
CA GLN A 164 -4.80 15.51 28.68
C GLN A 164 -4.33 14.64 29.85
N LEU A 165 -3.05 14.27 29.92
CA LEU A 165 -2.53 13.49 31.03
C LEU A 165 -2.53 14.34 32.31
N GLY A 166 -3.46 14.05 33.23
CA GLY A 166 -3.54 14.65 34.55
C GLY A 166 -3.19 13.68 35.67
N ASP A 167 -3.80 13.85 36.85
CA ASP A 167 -3.58 12.99 38.02
C ASP A 167 -4.22 11.58 37.89
N HIS A 168 -5.27 11.46 37.06
CA HIS A 168 -6.01 10.21 36.87
C HIS A 168 -5.60 9.41 35.63
N HIS A 169 -5.06 10.08 34.60
CA HIS A 169 -4.54 9.44 33.40
C HIS A 169 -3.02 9.47 33.46
N THR A 170 -2.42 8.30 33.70
CA THR A 170 -0.96 8.16 33.81
C THR A 170 -0.32 7.62 32.55
N SER A 171 -1.10 7.22 31.54
CA SER A 171 -0.59 6.70 30.28
C SER A 171 -1.47 7.02 29.08
N VAL A 172 -0.83 7.09 27.91
CA VAL A 172 -1.45 7.17 26.59
C VAL A 172 -1.04 5.93 25.81
N GLU A 173 -1.99 5.32 25.12
CA GLU A 173 -1.72 4.30 24.12
C GLU A 173 -2.25 4.77 22.78
N HIS A 174 -1.42 4.73 21.74
CA HIS A 174 -1.77 5.18 20.40
C HIS A 174 -1.17 4.24 19.35
N THR A 175 -1.89 4.00 18.26
CA THR A 175 -1.42 3.16 17.16
C THR A 175 -1.26 4.01 15.90
N ILE A 176 -0.05 4.03 15.35
CA ILE A 176 0.28 4.66 14.08
C ILE A 176 0.26 3.58 13.00
N GLU A 177 -0.55 3.78 11.96
CA GLU A 177 -0.66 2.87 10.82
C GLU A 177 0.03 3.44 9.59
N LEU A 178 1.10 2.78 9.16
CA LEU A 178 1.82 3.10 7.92
C LEU A 178 1.57 2.01 6.88
N PRO A 179 1.77 2.30 5.58
CA PRO A 179 1.75 1.26 4.56
C PRO A 179 2.63 0.07 4.94
N GLN A 180 3.86 0.35 5.41
CA GLN A 180 4.93 -0.59 5.77
C GLN A 180 4.64 -1.40 7.04
N GLY A 181 3.68 -0.99 7.88
CA GLY A 181 3.50 -1.60 9.18
C GLY A 181 2.76 -0.75 10.19
N THR A 182 2.71 -1.25 11.42
CA THR A 182 2.05 -0.60 12.54
C THR A 182 3.06 -0.34 13.66
N ILE A 183 2.91 0.80 14.33
CA ILE A 183 3.65 1.13 15.55
C ILE A 183 2.64 1.37 16.66
N ARG A 184 2.68 0.52 17.69
CA ARG A 184 1.93 0.72 18.92
C ARG A 184 2.81 1.48 19.91
N VAL A 185 2.41 2.70 20.24
CA VAL A 185 3.14 3.59 21.15
C VAL A 185 2.41 3.61 22.49
N HIS A 186 3.15 3.35 23.57
CA HIS A 186 2.65 3.42 24.93
C HIS A 186 3.51 4.39 25.73
N ILE A 187 2.92 5.51 26.13
CA ILE A 187 3.61 6.61 26.80
C ILE A 187 3.13 6.65 28.25
N VAL A 188 4.03 6.57 29.23
CA VAL A 188 3.68 6.50 30.65
C VAL A 188 4.35 7.62 31.42
N LYS A 189 3.58 8.40 32.18
CA LYS A 189 4.12 9.32 33.20
C LYS A 189 4.73 8.48 34.32
N PRO A 190 6.04 8.60 34.60
CA PRO A 190 6.63 7.89 35.73
C PRO A 190 5.93 8.35 37.01
N LYS A 191 5.39 7.41 37.80
CA LYS A 191 4.90 7.71 39.14
C LYS A 191 6.08 8.28 39.92
N VAL A 192 6.02 9.58 40.27
CA VAL A 192 6.99 10.17 41.19
C VAL A 192 6.94 9.34 42.45
N SER A 193 7.98 8.53 42.69
CA SER A 193 8.06 7.65 43.85
C SER A 193 7.81 8.47 45.11
N ALA A 194 7.01 7.95 46.03
CA ALA A 194 6.72 8.61 47.31
C ALA A 194 8.02 9.01 48.05
N TRP A 195 9.10 8.26 47.83
CA TRP A 195 10.45 8.57 48.32
C TRP A 195 11.05 9.87 47.78
N THR A 196 10.77 10.23 46.52
CA THR A 196 11.23 11.48 45.90
C THR A 196 10.43 12.67 46.42
N LYS A 197 9.13 12.49 46.73
CA LYS A 197 8.32 13.52 47.40
C LYS A 197 8.74 13.71 48.86
N LEU A 198 9.07 12.62 49.57
CA LEU A 198 9.53 12.67 50.96
C LEU A 198 10.90 13.38 51.09
N LYS A 199 11.86 13.08 50.20
CA LYS A 199 13.18 13.76 50.18
C LYS A 199 13.07 15.26 49.93
N ARG A 200 12.04 15.71 49.20
CA ARG A 200 11.81 17.11 48.86
C ARG A 200 11.03 17.89 49.95
N TRP A 201 10.46 17.17 50.92
CA TRP A 201 9.81 17.74 52.11
C TRP A 201 10.75 17.78 53.33
N LEU A 202 11.77 16.90 53.35
CA LEU A 202 12.77 16.80 54.42
C LEU A 202 14.06 17.62 54.18
N GLY A 203 14.18 18.30 53.05
CA GLY A 203 15.28 19.22 52.73
C GLY A 203 14.74 20.59 52.40
#